data_AF-A0A955Z9F0-F1
#
_entry.id   AF-A0A955Z9F0-F1
#
_cell.length_a   1.000
_cell.length_b   1.000
_cell.length_c   1.000
_cell.angle_alpha   90.00
_cell.angle_beta   90.00
_cell.angle_gamma   90.00
#
_symmetry.space_group_name_H-M   'P 1'
#
loop_
_entity.id
_entity.type
_entity.pdbx_description
1 polymer ?
#
loop_
_entity_poly.entity_id
_entity_poly.type
_entity_poly.pdbx_seq_one_letter_code
_entity_poly.pdbx_strand_id
1 'polypeptide(L)'
;MRRRPKIKTWLRPQEVAPPGQLGVSCLLTSAAATPVDFVSFVFRGTLTVATARGAFERVLVHAEKRTEAFVLQKGELRLDTTFDLAEGLPPTYAAAGLTVSYGVEIRVSIPWWPDRVARYRVAVRTPLGGPVAESPAAFGANARSGEPSLEVALRSTTLEVHDRVEGTLSVLAGNARVRGVDVTLVQTHTVSSLGGGAFDVARYTARVAEPPIVDGKPVPFRIRPPPTLSPCFSAGGVSVSTALEVRVVTLFADDVVARVPLRIVPVSGDGPRRRTSALPPVGKPRHALLWATAARELGAVATDGEEHLTARVGEVSVEAGVETRGAGRWIVVRLSWPSLGLGMRLTRKSWRDVLVGRRVPIDDVDAAGALTLVAREPEQTRRAFVGRRLSRLVTFTEVEVADDGAELAVAEPSRSARAVTTTVRAALGFAREITEVAARVPPPAALADALGAWMAAAEELRGRLELGRMWIHEGRRGPDRVTMGARWGDDGALLGLSVEVANEPPLGFHPLASDDVRLSPDAKLAWAALGELAEVRVDPTNVVAFVPGAADDPRARFDVLDLAVRLRRALAGRGAAGPFR
;
A
#
# COMPACT_ATOMS: atom_id res chain seq x y z
N MET A 1 75.67 34.97 27.72
CA MET A 1 74.34 34.95 28.37
C MET A 1 73.57 33.74 27.84
N ARG A 2 73.12 32.80 28.70
CA ARG A 2 72.33 31.63 28.28
C ARG A 2 70.98 32.12 27.74
N ARG A 3 70.48 31.53 26.65
CA ARG A 3 69.17 31.84 26.05
C ARG A 3 68.37 30.55 25.91
N ARG A 4 67.05 30.63 26.02
CA ARG A 4 66.17 29.46 25.88
C ARG A 4 66.32 28.85 24.49
N PRO A 5 66.36 27.51 24.37
CA PRO A 5 66.31 26.85 23.08
C PRO A 5 65.05 27.25 22.31
N LYS A 6 65.19 27.50 21.01
CA LYS A 6 64.03 27.64 20.11
C LYS A 6 63.56 26.25 19.71
N ILE A 7 62.25 26.07 19.60
CA ILE A 7 61.62 24.83 19.15
C ILE A 7 61.00 25.07 17.79
N LYS A 8 61.32 24.21 16.81
CA LYS A 8 60.60 24.10 15.54
C LYS A 8 60.15 22.66 15.36
N THR A 9 58.89 22.47 14.98
CA THR A 9 58.27 21.13 14.94
C THR A 9 57.63 20.89 13.58
N TRP A 10 57.76 19.67 13.09
CA TRP A 10 57.06 19.17 11.91
C TRP A 10 56.29 17.91 12.25
N LEU A 11 55.07 17.82 11.74
CA LEU A 11 54.20 16.64 11.84
C LEU A 11 54.13 15.97 10.47
N ARG A 12 54.24 14.64 10.43
CA ARG A 12 54.18 13.85 9.19
C ARG A 12 53.35 12.58 9.40
N PRO A 13 52.27 12.36 8.64
CA PRO A 13 51.60 13.33 7.75
C PRO A 13 50.93 14.48 8.53
N GLN A 14 50.51 15.54 7.81
CA GLN A 14 49.78 16.67 8.41
C GLN A 14 48.37 16.28 8.87
N GLU A 15 47.78 15.27 8.22
CA GLU A 15 46.51 14.65 8.56
C GLU A 15 46.73 13.13 8.66
N VAL A 16 46.23 12.52 9.74
CA VAL A 16 46.42 11.08 10.02
C VAL A 16 45.06 10.37 10.01
N ALA A 17 45.03 9.12 9.56
CA ALA A 17 43.83 8.27 9.62
C ALA A 17 44.16 7.03 10.48
N PRO A 18 43.27 6.60 11.40
CA PRO A 18 43.45 5.37 12.15
C PRO A 18 43.01 4.13 11.34
N PRO A 19 43.71 2.97 11.44
CA PRO A 19 45.02 2.83 12.06
C PRO A 19 46.11 3.49 11.21
N GLY A 20 47.13 4.06 11.87
CA GLY A 20 48.20 4.79 11.18
C GLY A 20 49.29 5.28 12.12
N GLN A 21 50.25 6.04 11.60
CA GLN A 21 51.37 6.59 12.38
C GLN A 21 51.46 8.10 12.24
N LEU A 22 51.74 8.78 13.35
CA LEU A 22 52.08 10.20 13.40
C LEU A 22 53.57 10.37 13.73
N GLY A 23 54.35 10.77 12.73
CA GLY A 23 55.73 11.20 12.92
C GLY A 23 55.80 12.64 13.44
N VAL A 24 56.62 12.86 14.47
CA VAL A 24 56.89 14.17 15.06
C VAL A 24 58.40 14.40 15.04
N SER A 25 58.80 15.46 14.35
CA SER A 25 60.19 15.92 14.28
C SER A 25 60.31 17.24 15.03
N CYS A 26 61.23 17.32 16.00
CA CYS A 26 61.52 18.53 16.77
C CYS A 26 62.97 18.95 16.52
N LEU A 27 63.18 20.20 16.12
CA LEU A 27 64.48 20.84 16.02
C LEU A 27 64.63 21.83 17.18
N LEU A 28 65.63 21.58 18.00
CA LEU A 28 66.03 22.44 19.10
C LEU A 28 67.24 23.26 18.68
N THR A 29 67.12 24.59 18.70
CA THR A 29 68.24 25.49 18.40
C THR A 29 68.69 26.20 19.66
N SER A 30 69.94 26.01 20.08
CA SER A 30 70.52 26.64 21.27
C SER A 30 71.71 27.52 20.93
N ALA A 31 71.77 28.72 21.52
CA ALA A 31 72.87 29.67 21.33
C ALA A 31 74.09 29.37 22.22
N ALA A 32 73.94 28.47 23.20
CA ALA A 32 74.97 28.04 24.14
C ALA A 32 74.74 26.59 24.57
N ALA A 33 75.71 25.96 25.22
CA ALA A 33 75.50 24.67 25.87
C ALA A 33 74.45 24.82 26.99
N THR A 34 73.34 24.08 26.88
CA THR A 34 72.18 24.19 27.79
C THR A 34 71.86 22.80 28.35
N PRO A 35 71.88 22.60 29.68
CA PRO A 35 71.43 21.33 30.27
C PRO A 35 69.93 21.16 30.06
N VAL A 36 69.50 19.95 29.71
CA VAL A 36 68.10 19.57 29.49
C VAL A 36 67.83 18.31 30.29
N ASP A 37 66.87 18.37 31.22
CA ASP A 37 66.49 17.21 32.04
C ASP A 37 65.79 16.14 31.19
N PHE A 38 64.99 16.59 30.22
CA PHE A 38 64.35 15.74 29.22
C PHE A 38 63.66 16.58 28.15
N VAL A 39 63.37 15.93 27.02
CA VAL A 39 62.37 16.38 26.06
C VAL A 39 61.25 15.35 26.04
N SER A 40 60.02 15.75 26.37
CA SER A 40 58.84 14.90 26.26
C SER A 40 57.96 15.30 25.08
N PHE A 41 57.43 14.28 24.42
CA PHE A 41 56.47 14.36 23.34
C PHE A 41 55.20 13.69 23.84
N VAL A 42 54.11 14.43 23.95
CA VAL A 42 52.82 13.92 24.42
C VAL A 42 51.80 14.05 23.31
N PHE A 43 51.32 12.92 22.78
CA PHE A 43 50.15 12.87 21.92
C PHE A 43 48.90 12.64 22.77
N ARG A 44 47.97 13.59 22.73
CA ARG A 44 46.72 13.54 23.50
C ARG A 44 45.52 13.77 22.60
N GLY A 45 44.53 12.91 22.71
CA GLY A 45 43.20 13.06 22.13
C GLY A 45 42.14 13.20 23.21
N THR A 46 41.24 14.15 23.06
CA THR A 46 40.17 14.44 24.01
C THR A 46 38.82 14.52 23.33
N LEU A 47 37.83 13.93 23.96
CA LEU A 47 36.41 14.04 23.66
C LEU A 47 35.77 14.96 24.71
N THR A 48 35.12 16.03 24.27
CA THR A 48 34.34 16.92 25.12
C THR A 48 32.88 16.89 24.69
N VAL A 49 31.98 16.61 25.63
CA VAL A 49 30.53 16.59 25.40
C VAL A 49 29.89 17.63 26.31
N ALA A 50 29.18 18.60 25.74
CA ALA A 50 28.42 19.56 26.53
C ALA A 50 27.02 18.98 26.82
N THR A 51 26.62 19.01 28.09
CA THR A 51 25.31 18.56 28.56
C THR A 51 24.62 19.69 29.32
N ALA A 52 23.32 19.53 29.61
CA ALA A 52 22.58 20.48 30.46
C ALA A 52 23.19 20.65 31.86
N ARG A 53 23.97 19.67 32.35
CA ARG A 53 24.62 19.69 33.67
C ARG A 53 26.07 20.17 33.65
N GLY A 54 26.59 20.56 32.48
CA GLY A 54 27.99 20.97 32.29
C GLY A 54 28.70 20.17 31.19
N ALA A 55 30.00 20.42 31.02
CA ALA A 55 30.83 19.74 30.03
C ALA A 55 31.53 18.51 30.65
N PHE A 56 31.47 17.39 29.95
CA PHE A 56 32.21 16.17 30.26
C PHE A 56 33.41 16.05 29.33
N GLU A 57 34.61 15.88 29.88
CA GLU A 57 35.83 15.59 29.12
C GLU A 57 36.27 14.14 29.36
N ARG A 58 36.61 13.44 28.27
CA ARG A 58 37.21 12.12 28.29
C ARG A 58 38.49 12.11 27.47
N VAL A 59 39.55 11.56 28.04
CA VAL A 59 40.78 11.29 27.29
C VAL A 59 40.56 10.04 26.42
N LEU A 60 40.71 10.20 25.11
CA LEU A 60 40.59 9.13 24.13
C LEU A 60 41.92 8.38 23.95
N VAL A 61 43.01 9.13 23.95
CA VAL A 61 44.38 8.61 23.84
C VAL A 61 45.32 9.53 24.60
N HIS A 62 46.29 8.93 25.27
CA HIS A 62 47.41 9.61 25.90
C HIS A 62 48.65 8.75 25.72
N ALA A 63 49.59 9.23 24.91
CA ALA A 63 50.86 8.56 24.66
C ALA A 63 51.99 9.55 24.90
N GLU A 64 52.99 9.15 25.70
CA GLU A 64 54.16 9.95 26.00
C GLU A 64 55.43 9.22 25.57
N LYS A 65 56.35 9.95 24.93
CA LYS A 65 57.71 9.52 24.66
C LYS A 65 58.67 10.56 25.20
N ARG A 66 59.69 10.13 25.93
CA ARG A 66 60.59 11.02 26.68
C ARG A 66 62.05 10.63 26.45
N THR A 67 62.90 11.63 26.21
CA THR A 67 64.35 11.43 26.16
C THR A 67 64.94 11.34 27.56
N GLU A 68 66.13 10.74 27.66
CA GLU A 68 66.98 10.90 28.83
C GLU A 68 67.51 12.34 28.95
N ALA A 69 68.17 12.65 30.06
CA ALA A 69 68.80 13.94 30.29
C ALA A 69 70.05 14.10 29.41
N PHE A 70 70.27 15.30 28.87
CA PHE A 70 71.44 15.59 28.04
C PHE A 70 71.82 17.08 28.07
N VAL A 71 73.03 17.38 27.57
CA VAL A 71 73.44 18.78 27.33
C VAL A 71 73.25 19.11 25.87
N LEU A 72 72.29 20.00 25.58
CA LEU A 72 72.08 20.53 24.25
C LEU A 72 73.25 21.45 23.88
N GLN A 73 74.11 20.99 22.98
CA GLN A 73 75.25 21.77 22.50
C GLN A 73 74.80 23.03 21.75
N LYS A 74 75.70 24.02 21.64
CA LYS A 74 75.46 25.19 20.79
C LYS A 74 75.25 24.72 19.35
N GLY A 75 74.17 25.20 18.72
CA GLY A 75 73.77 24.76 17.38
C GLY A 75 72.38 24.16 17.38
N GLU A 76 72.18 23.13 16.55
CA GLU A 76 70.89 22.48 16.34
C GLU A 76 70.93 21.00 16.71
N LEU A 77 69.88 20.51 17.36
CA LEU A 77 69.65 19.09 17.60
C LEU A 77 68.28 18.70 17.09
N ARG A 78 68.22 17.65 16.27
CA ARG A 78 66.97 17.08 15.77
C ARG A 78 66.61 15.83 16.57
N LEU A 79 65.36 15.77 17.00
CA LEU A 79 64.75 14.64 17.69
C LEU A 79 63.53 14.20 16.91
N ASP A 80 63.48 12.93 16.52
CA ASP A 80 62.38 12.34 15.77
C ASP A 80 61.69 11.27 16.63
N THR A 81 60.36 11.23 16.58
CA THR A 81 59.55 10.22 17.27
C THR A 81 58.30 9.90 16.46
N THR A 82 57.65 8.78 16.78
CA THR A 82 56.42 8.31 16.11
C THR A 82 55.38 7.92 17.15
N PHE A 83 54.09 8.12 16.86
CA PHE A 83 52.99 7.60 17.65
C PHE A 83 52.12 6.70 16.78
N ASP A 84 51.80 5.49 17.27
CA ASP A 84 50.85 4.59 16.63
C ASP A 84 49.43 5.01 17.01
N LEU A 85 48.56 5.18 16.02
CA LEU A 85 47.15 5.49 16.20
C LEU A 85 46.35 4.19 16.16
N ALA A 86 45.74 3.85 17.29
CA ALA A 86 44.88 2.67 17.42
C ALA A 86 43.64 2.76 16.52
N GLU A 87 43.17 1.61 16.04
CA GLU A 87 41.88 1.49 15.38
C GLU A 87 40.76 1.96 16.32
N GLY A 88 39.75 2.66 15.78
CA GLY A 88 38.61 3.15 16.57
C GLY A 88 38.79 4.52 17.24
N LEU A 89 39.90 5.23 16.99
CA LEU A 89 40.01 6.65 17.31
C LEU A 89 39.03 7.46 16.44
N PRO A 90 38.16 8.30 17.03
CA PRO A 90 37.24 9.13 16.24
C PRO A 90 37.98 10.22 15.46
N PRO A 91 37.43 10.69 14.32
CA PRO A 91 38.00 11.82 13.60
C PRO A 91 37.97 13.10 14.45
N THR A 92 38.87 14.04 14.15
CA THR A 92 38.77 15.42 14.65
C THR A 92 37.43 15.98 14.22
N TYR A 93 36.64 16.44 15.19
CA TYR A 93 35.25 16.81 14.99
C TYR A 93 34.87 17.97 15.91
N ALA A 94 34.07 18.92 15.43
CA ALA A 94 33.57 20.01 16.25
C ALA A 94 32.18 20.43 15.77
N ALA A 95 31.18 20.28 16.63
CA ALA A 95 29.83 20.78 16.43
C ALA A 95 29.17 21.10 17.77
N ALA A 96 27.94 21.62 17.75
CA ALA A 96 27.22 21.95 18.97
C ALA A 96 27.10 20.72 19.89
N GLY A 97 27.58 20.83 21.12
CA GLY A 97 27.51 19.77 22.12
C GLY A 97 28.60 18.69 22.05
N LEU A 98 29.44 18.66 21.01
CA LEU A 98 30.44 17.60 20.83
C LEU A 98 31.71 18.12 20.14
N THR A 99 32.86 17.96 20.82
CA THR A 99 34.19 18.24 20.27
C THR A 99 35.11 17.05 20.45
N VAL A 100 35.81 16.65 19.38
CA VAL A 100 36.92 15.70 19.40
C VAL A 100 38.15 16.43 18.88
N SER A 101 39.18 16.51 19.71
CA SER A 101 40.41 17.23 19.39
C SER A 101 41.64 16.40 19.70
N TYR A 102 42.68 16.58 18.90
CA TYR A 102 43.97 15.91 19.07
C TYR A 102 45.08 16.94 19.02
N GLY A 103 46.11 16.72 19.82
CA GLY A 103 47.28 17.57 19.83
C GLY A 103 48.55 16.84 20.24
N VAL A 104 49.67 17.43 19.83
CA VAL A 104 51.00 17.07 20.30
C VAL A 104 51.54 18.22 21.15
N GLU A 105 51.94 17.91 22.38
CA GLU A 105 52.68 18.80 23.25
C GLU A 105 54.14 18.37 23.29
N ILE A 106 55.06 19.31 23.09
CA ILE A 106 56.50 19.11 23.25
C ILE A 106 56.97 19.96 24.41
N ARG A 107 57.53 19.32 25.43
CA ARG A 107 58.06 19.98 26.63
C ARG A 107 59.55 19.72 26.72
N VAL A 108 60.34 20.80 26.66
CA VAL A 108 61.78 20.78 26.92
C VAL A 108 61.98 21.26 28.35
N SER A 109 62.39 20.36 29.24
CA SER A 109 62.63 20.69 30.64
C SER A 109 64.07 21.10 30.88
N ILE A 110 64.26 22.23 31.55
CA ILE A 110 65.57 22.84 31.76
C ILE A 110 65.75 23.04 33.27
N PRO A 111 66.82 22.50 33.88
CA PRO A 111 67.02 22.60 35.32
C PRO A 111 67.01 24.06 35.78
N TRP A 112 66.25 24.34 36.84
CA TRP A 112 66.17 25.65 37.50
C TRP A 112 65.67 26.79 36.60
N TRP A 113 65.10 26.47 35.43
CA TRP A 113 64.55 27.40 34.45
C TRP A 113 63.10 26.98 34.07
N PRO A 114 62.22 27.92 33.69
CA PRO A 114 60.90 27.56 33.20
C PRO A 114 60.98 26.74 31.90
N ASP A 115 60.23 25.64 31.85
CA ASP A 115 60.18 24.76 30.70
C ASP A 115 59.73 25.48 29.43
N ARG A 116 60.21 24.99 28.30
CA ARG A 116 59.73 25.42 26.98
C ARG A 116 58.68 24.43 26.50
N VAL A 117 57.44 24.90 26.36
CA VAL A 117 56.31 24.11 25.88
C VAL A 117 55.87 24.60 24.50
N ALA A 118 55.66 23.68 23.56
CA ALA A 118 55.06 23.94 22.26
C ALA A 118 53.90 22.98 22.03
N ARG A 119 52.77 23.49 21.52
CA ARG A 119 51.55 22.71 21.28
C ARG A 119 51.13 22.82 19.82
N TYR A 120 50.77 21.68 19.24
CA TYR A 120 50.35 21.59 17.84
C TYR A 120 49.06 20.79 17.75
N ARG A 121 48.13 21.23 16.89
CA ARG A 121 46.90 20.48 16.62
C ARG A 121 47.19 19.38 15.60
N VAL A 122 46.54 18.23 15.78
CA VAL A 122 46.59 17.11 14.85
C VAL A 122 45.20 16.91 14.27
N ALA A 123 45.11 16.82 12.94
CA ALA A 123 43.88 16.48 12.25
C ALA A 123 43.82 14.96 12.07
N VAL A 124 42.90 14.31 12.79
CA VAL A 124 42.56 12.90 12.59
C VAL A 124 41.38 12.84 11.63
N ARG A 125 41.51 12.15 10.50
CA ARG A 125 40.43 12.02 9.50
C ARG A 125 39.73 10.67 9.62
N THR A 126 38.47 10.65 9.22
CA THR A 126 37.78 9.39 8.93
C THR A 126 38.53 8.70 7.79
N PRO A 127 38.83 7.39 7.90
CA PRO A 127 39.41 6.63 6.80
C PRO A 127 38.59 6.83 5.52
N LEU A 128 39.29 6.93 4.37
CA LEU A 128 38.60 7.04 3.08
C LEU A 128 37.70 5.83 2.89
N GLY A 129 36.46 6.08 2.44
CA GLY A 129 35.57 5.01 2.01
C GLY A 129 36.09 4.35 0.73
N GLY A 130 35.76 3.08 0.54
CA GLY A 130 35.80 2.47 -0.79
C GLY A 130 34.75 3.14 -1.71
N PRO A 131 34.81 2.89 -3.03
CA PRO A 131 33.87 3.47 -3.97
C PRO A 131 32.42 3.18 -3.56
N VAL A 132 31.61 4.23 -3.50
CA VAL A 132 30.18 4.13 -3.16
C VAL A 132 29.41 3.63 -4.37
N ALA A 133 28.85 2.43 -4.27
CA ALA A 133 27.86 1.96 -5.24
C ALA A 133 26.50 2.61 -4.95
N GLU A 134 25.80 3.04 -6.01
CA GLU A 134 24.40 3.46 -5.88
C GLU A 134 23.56 2.28 -5.37
N SER A 135 22.80 2.50 -4.30
CA SER A 135 21.89 1.51 -3.71
C SER A 135 20.49 2.10 -3.62
N PRO A 136 19.70 2.06 -4.72
CA PRO A 136 18.35 2.59 -4.73
C PRO A 136 17.46 1.86 -3.72
N ALA A 137 16.63 2.62 -3.00
CA ALA A 137 15.77 2.07 -1.97
C ALA A 137 14.46 2.86 -1.88
N ALA A 138 13.37 2.18 -1.54
CA ALA A 138 12.05 2.77 -1.33
C ALA A 138 11.59 2.57 0.12
N PHE A 139 10.97 3.60 0.67
CA PHE A 139 10.51 3.70 2.06
C PHE A 139 9.07 4.20 2.06
N GLY A 140 8.30 3.83 3.08
CA GLY A 140 6.92 4.27 3.24
C GLY A 140 6.60 4.65 4.68
N ALA A 141 5.68 5.60 4.85
CA ALA A 141 5.14 5.99 6.14
C ALA A 141 3.62 6.16 6.07
N ASN A 142 2.95 5.85 7.18
CA ASN A 142 1.53 6.08 7.46
C ASN A 142 1.40 6.68 8.86
N ALA A 143 0.42 7.56 9.03
CA ALA A 143 -0.07 7.91 10.34
C ALA A 143 -1.09 6.84 10.81
N ARG A 144 -2.25 6.68 10.13
CA ARG A 144 -3.26 5.62 10.35
C ARG A 144 -4.04 5.28 9.08
N SER A 145 -4.95 4.30 9.17
CA SER A 145 -5.89 3.99 8.08
C SER A 145 -6.79 5.20 7.79
N GLY A 146 -6.82 5.62 6.53
CA GLY A 146 -7.56 6.79 6.05
C GLY A 146 -6.91 8.16 6.30
N GLU A 147 -5.71 8.17 6.88
CA GLU A 147 -4.86 9.35 6.99
C GLU A 147 -3.86 9.41 5.83
N PRO A 148 -3.20 10.57 5.61
CA PRO A 148 -2.23 10.70 4.55
C PRO A 148 -1.14 9.64 4.65
N SER A 149 -0.62 9.25 3.49
CA SER A 149 0.53 8.37 3.41
C SER A 149 1.57 8.86 2.42
N LEU A 150 2.79 8.45 2.67
CA LEU A 150 3.96 8.92 1.96
C LEU A 150 4.82 7.74 1.54
N GLU A 151 5.23 7.74 0.28
CA GLU A 151 6.26 6.85 -0.25
C GLU A 151 7.43 7.67 -0.76
N VAL A 152 8.66 7.21 -0.51
CA VAL A 152 9.89 7.89 -0.90
C VAL A 152 10.86 6.87 -1.48
N ALA A 153 11.34 7.11 -2.70
CA ALA A 153 12.45 6.38 -3.29
C ALA A 153 13.67 7.27 -3.42
N LEU A 154 14.83 6.76 -3.01
CA LEU A 154 16.12 7.44 -3.14
C LEU A 154 16.99 6.73 -4.17
N ARG A 155 17.83 7.50 -4.86
CA ARG A 155 18.86 6.96 -5.77
C ARG A 155 19.91 6.17 -5.01
N SER A 156 20.26 6.64 -3.81
CA SER A 156 21.19 5.97 -2.92
C SER A 156 20.91 6.35 -1.46
N THR A 157 21.12 5.40 -0.55
CA THR A 157 21.18 5.65 0.90
C THR A 157 22.60 5.90 1.40
N THR A 158 23.61 5.73 0.54
CA THR A 158 25.01 6.08 0.83
C THR A 158 25.45 7.21 -0.10
N LEU A 159 25.96 8.30 0.48
CA LEU A 159 26.31 9.52 -0.24
C LEU A 159 27.70 9.99 0.19
N GLU A 160 28.48 10.56 -0.73
CA GLU A 160 29.70 11.25 -0.35
C GLU A 160 29.36 12.63 0.26
N VAL A 161 30.31 13.21 1.01
CA VAL A 161 30.15 14.60 1.45
C VAL A 161 29.93 15.51 0.23
N HIS A 162 28.96 16.42 0.34
CA HIS A 162 28.53 17.36 -0.71
C HIS A 162 27.74 16.73 -1.88
N ASP A 163 27.51 15.41 -1.88
CA ASP A 163 26.67 14.79 -2.90
C ASP A 163 25.21 15.21 -2.79
N ARG A 164 24.55 15.33 -3.93
CA ARG A 164 23.13 15.68 -3.97
C ARG A 164 22.30 14.49 -3.51
N VAL A 165 21.30 14.75 -2.68
CA VAL A 165 20.25 13.77 -2.38
C VAL A 165 19.23 13.85 -3.51
N GLU A 166 19.04 12.73 -4.21
CA GLU A 166 18.11 12.62 -5.33
C GLU A 166 17.11 11.51 -5.05
N GLY A 167 15.85 11.79 -5.33
CA GLY A 167 14.78 10.85 -5.10
C GLY A 167 13.48 11.24 -5.78
N THR A 168 12.46 10.44 -5.52
CA THR A 168 11.08 10.71 -5.93
C THR A 168 10.19 10.33 -4.75
N LEU A 169 9.17 11.14 -4.50
CA LEU A 169 8.19 10.87 -3.45
C LEU A 169 6.79 10.85 -4.03
N SER A 170 5.85 10.22 -3.35
CA SER A 170 4.43 10.30 -3.68
C SER A 170 3.63 10.44 -2.39
N VAL A 171 2.63 11.29 -2.43
CA VAL A 171 1.69 11.48 -1.32
C VAL A 171 0.33 10.96 -1.74
N LEU A 172 -0.31 10.19 -0.88
CA LEU A 172 -1.75 9.95 -0.94
C LEU A 172 -2.36 10.76 0.21
N ALA A 173 -3.03 11.87 -0.10
CA ALA A 173 -3.54 12.78 0.92
C ALA A 173 -4.76 12.22 1.64
N GLY A 174 -5.55 11.37 0.97
CA GLY A 174 -6.84 10.93 1.51
C GLY A 174 -7.75 12.13 1.73
N ASN A 175 -8.27 12.30 2.95
CA ASN A 175 -9.09 13.46 3.30
C ASN A 175 -8.29 14.66 3.84
N ALA A 176 -6.96 14.54 3.97
CA ALA A 176 -6.14 15.61 4.52
C ALA A 176 -5.86 16.73 3.51
N ARG A 177 -5.88 17.97 3.99
CA ARG A 177 -5.42 19.13 3.19
C ARG A 177 -3.91 19.28 3.32
N VAL A 178 -3.18 18.90 2.27
CA VAL A 178 -1.71 18.99 2.21
C VAL A 178 -1.26 20.41 1.85
N ARG A 179 -0.37 21.00 2.65
CA ARG A 179 0.24 22.32 2.43
C ARG A 179 1.59 22.27 1.73
N GLY A 180 2.20 21.11 1.63
CA GLY A 180 3.50 20.93 1.00
C GLY A 180 4.22 19.69 1.52
N VAL A 181 5.40 19.44 0.96
CA VAL A 181 6.29 18.38 1.41
C VAL A 181 7.66 18.97 1.69
N ASP A 182 8.16 18.71 2.89
CA ASP A 182 9.47 19.14 3.34
C ASP A 182 10.40 17.95 3.46
N VAL A 183 11.65 18.14 3.02
CA VAL A 183 12.72 17.16 3.18
C VAL A 183 13.75 17.77 4.12
N THR A 184 14.03 17.07 5.21
CA THR A 184 14.95 17.51 6.25
C THR A 184 16.11 16.54 6.39
N LEU A 185 17.35 17.02 6.25
CA LEU A 185 18.52 16.28 6.69
C LEU A 185 18.72 16.51 8.18
N VAL A 186 18.71 15.42 8.95
CA VAL A 186 18.88 15.44 10.41
C VAL A 186 20.19 14.73 10.74
N GLN A 187 21.11 15.45 11.39
CA GLN A 187 22.33 14.87 11.93
C GLN A 187 22.18 14.68 13.44
N THR A 188 22.32 13.44 13.90
CA THR A 188 22.12 13.06 15.29
C THR A 188 23.45 12.57 15.87
N HIS A 189 23.78 13.04 17.07
CA HIS A 189 24.90 12.54 17.86
C HIS A 189 24.41 11.53 18.89
N THR A 190 25.19 10.50 19.16
CA THR A 190 24.94 9.55 20.24
C THR A 190 26.22 9.32 21.02
N VAL A 191 26.15 9.38 22.36
CA VAL A 191 27.31 9.22 23.24
C VAL A 191 27.05 8.08 24.23
N SER A 192 27.88 7.04 24.17
CA SER A 192 27.67 5.79 24.92
C SER A 192 27.87 5.95 26.44
N SER A 193 28.73 6.87 26.88
CA SER A 193 29.18 6.96 28.29
C SER A 193 28.25 7.74 29.22
N LEU A 194 27.13 8.28 28.73
CA LEU A 194 26.18 9.10 29.50
C LEU A 194 24.77 8.48 29.52
N GLY A 195 24.68 7.16 29.63
CA GLY A 195 23.38 6.45 29.59
C GLY A 195 22.73 6.39 28.20
N GLY A 196 23.48 6.64 27.12
CA GLY A 196 23.02 6.43 25.75
C GLY A 196 22.20 7.56 25.12
N GLY A 197 22.33 8.80 25.62
CA GLY A 197 21.59 9.94 25.06
C GLY A 197 21.91 10.20 23.58
N ALA A 198 20.85 10.29 22.77
CA ALA A 198 20.92 10.77 21.39
C ALA A 198 20.29 12.17 21.31
N PHE A 199 20.92 13.08 20.57
CA PHE A 199 20.41 14.44 20.38
C PHE A 199 20.66 14.93 18.95
N ASP A 200 19.68 15.65 18.40
CA ASP A 200 19.77 16.27 17.08
C ASP A 200 20.68 17.50 17.17
N VAL A 201 21.67 17.58 16.27
CA VAL A 201 22.69 18.64 16.30
C VAL A 201 22.59 19.57 15.11
N ALA A 202 22.08 19.06 14.00
CA ALA A 202 21.80 19.89 12.84
C ALA A 202 20.55 19.39 12.11
N ARG A 203 19.71 20.35 11.69
CA ARG A 203 18.53 20.11 10.87
C ARG A 203 18.56 21.06 9.69
N TYR A 204 18.47 20.51 8.48
CA TYR A 204 18.48 21.27 7.24
C TYR A 204 17.25 20.94 6.43
N THR A 205 16.28 21.85 6.43
CA THR A 205 14.97 21.65 5.79
C THR A 205 14.91 22.36 4.44
N ALA A 206 14.40 21.67 3.43
CA ALA A 206 14.05 22.22 2.14
C ALA A 206 12.62 21.81 1.77
N ARG A 207 11.81 22.76 1.32
CA ARG A 207 10.50 22.46 0.73
C ARG A 207 10.71 21.95 -0.69
N VAL A 208 10.17 20.77 -0.99
CA VAL A 208 10.36 20.09 -2.29
C VAL A 208 9.08 19.99 -3.12
N ALA A 209 7.92 20.23 -2.50
CA ALA A 209 6.64 20.30 -3.21
C ALA A 209 5.70 21.31 -2.53
N GLU A 210 4.96 22.05 -3.35
CA GLU A 210 3.90 22.97 -2.94
C GLU A 210 2.56 22.53 -3.57
N PRO A 211 1.41 22.96 -3.01
CA PRO A 211 0.10 22.66 -3.59
C PRO A 211 -0.06 23.28 -4.99
N PRO A 212 -0.82 22.65 -5.91
CA PRO A 212 -1.57 21.42 -5.72
C PRO A 212 -0.68 20.17 -5.84
N ILE A 213 -0.76 19.30 -4.83
CA ILE A 213 -0.12 17.97 -4.87
C ILE A 213 -1.18 16.97 -5.34
N VAL A 214 -0.90 16.31 -6.47
CA VAL A 214 -1.83 15.34 -7.06
C VAL A 214 -1.64 13.99 -6.38
N ASP A 215 -2.72 13.46 -5.81
CA ASP A 215 -2.71 12.19 -5.07
C ASP A 215 -2.15 11.03 -5.88
N GLY A 216 -1.14 10.37 -5.29
CA GLY A 216 -0.46 9.23 -5.84
C GLY A 216 0.47 9.55 -7.02
N LYS A 217 0.60 10.81 -7.42
CA LYS A 217 1.50 11.22 -8.51
C LYS A 217 2.94 11.36 -7.96
N PRO A 218 3.94 10.74 -8.60
CA PRO A 218 5.33 10.92 -8.21
C PRO A 218 5.80 12.37 -8.39
N VAL A 219 6.51 12.89 -7.40
CA VAL A 219 7.16 14.20 -7.35
C VAL A 219 8.67 13.98 -7.21
N PRO A 220 9.48 14.24 -8.26
CA PRO A 220 10.93 14.14 -8.15
C PRO A 220 11.47 15.28 -7.29
N PHE A 221 12.53 15.02 -6.53
CA PHE A 221 13.22 16.06 -5.78
C PHE A 221 14.73 15.89 -5.83
N ARG A 222 15.43 17.01 -5.66
CA ARG A 222 16.88 17.08 -5.62
C ARG A 222 17.32 18.18 -4.67
N ILE A 223 18.01 17.81 -3.60
CA ILE A 223 18.53 18.77 -2.62
C ILE A 223 20.05 18.65 -2.53
N ARG A 224 20.73 19.78 -2.30
CA ARG A 224 22.16 19.79 -2.00
C ARG A 224 22.33 19.83 -0.48
N PRO A 225 23.02 18.87 0.14
CA PRO A 225 23.41 18.99 1.53
C PRO A 225 24.25 20.25 1.77
N PRO A 226 24.14 20.86 2.95
CA PRO A 226 24.95 22.00 3.29
C PRO A 226 26.43 21.61 3.39
N PRO A 227 27.36 22.56 3.18
CA PRO A 227 28.79 22.29 3.28
C PRO A 227 29.23 21.90 4.70
N THR A 228 28.41 22.20 5.71
CA THR A 228 28.65 21.86 7.11
C THR A 228 28.28 20.42 7.49
N LEU A 229 27.64 19.66 6.59
CA LEU A 229 27.27 18.27 6.86
C LEU A 229 28.54 17.40 6.96
N SER A 230 28.75 16.80 8.12
CA SER A 230 29.92 15.94 8.36
C SER A 230 29.67 14.48 7.98
N PRO A 231 30.71 13.70 7.61
CA PRO A 231 30.61 12.26 7.45
C PRO A 231 30.05 11.55 8.69
N CYS A 232 29.34 10.45 8.47
CA CYS A 232 28.94 9.54 9.52
C CYS A 232 30.16 8.77 10.05
N PHE A 233 30.24 8.59 11.37
CA PHE A 233 31.25 7.75 12.01
C PHE A 233 30.71 7.17 13.32
N SER A 234 31.33 6.09 13.79
CA SER A 234 31.10 5.51 15.11
C SER A 234 32.44 5.05 15.68
N ALA A 235 32.95 5.75 16.68
CA ALA A 235 34.30 5.58 17.20
C ALA A 235 34.45 6.24 18.58
N GLY A 236 35.31 5.72 19.45
CA GLY A 236 35.59 6.31 20.77
C GLY A 236 34.37 6.45 21.71
N GLY A 237 33.32 5.65 21.51
CA GLY A 237 32.07 5.74 22.29
C GLY A 237 31.15 6.89 21.87
N VAL A 238 31.32 7.41 20.64
CA VAL A 238 30.48 8.43 20.03
C VAL A 238 30.11 8.01 18.62
N SER A 239 28.87 8.28 18.20
CA SER A 239 28.46 8.14 16.82
C SER A 239 27.80 9.40 16.29
N VAL A 240 28.09 9.72 15.04
CA VAL A 240 27.43 10.74 14.25
C VAL A 240 26.71 10.03 13.10
N SER A 241 25.39 10.19 13.05
CA SER A 241 24.52 9.57 12.05
C SER A 241 23.69 10.63 11.32
N THR A 242 23.25 10.32 10.11
CA THR A 242 22.40 11.20 9.32
C THR A 242 21.15 10.46 8.87
N ALA A 243 20.01 11.15 8.90
CA ALA A 243 18.77 10.66 8.33
C ALA A 243 18.12 11.73 7.45
N LEU A 244 17.38 11.28 6.44
CA LEU A 244 16.45 12.10 5.67
C LEU A 244 15.05 11.94 6.27
N GLU A 245 14.45 13.01 6.73
CA GLU A 245 13.04 13.05 7.12
C GLU A 245 12.24 13.71 6.00
N VAL A 246 11.36 12.95 5.35
CA VAL A 246 10.41 13.49 4.38
C VAL A 246 9.07 13.65 5.10
N ARG A 247 8.58 14.88 5.19
CA ARG A 247 7.42 15.28 5.97
C ARG A 247 6.34 15.83 5.06
N VAL A 248 5.14 15.24 5.13
CA VAL A 248 3.93 15.82 4.54
C VAL A 248 3.33 16.78 5.55
N VAL A 249 3.30 18.07 5.22
CA VAL A 249 2.74 19.11 6.10
C VAL A 249 1.26 19.24 5.83
N THR A 250 0.42 19.05 6.84
CA THR A 250 -1.05 19.11 6.69
C THR A 250 -1.67 20.29 7.45
N LEU A 251 -2.90 20.66 7.10
CA LEU A 251 -3.58 21.85 7.64
C LEU A 251 -4.31 21.58 8.97
N PHE A 252 -4.67 20.33 9.26
CA PHE A 252 -5.54 19.94 10.39
C PHE A 252 -5.34 18.49 10.88
N ALA A 253 -4.31 17.79 10.41
CA ALA A 253 -4.01 16.42 10.81
C ALA A 253 -2.55 16.32 11.27
N ASP A 254 -2.18 15.18 11.84
CA ASP A 254 -0.78 14.91 12.17
C ASP A 254 0.08 14.86 10.89
N ASP A 255 1.28 15.43 10.96
CA ASP A 255 2.24 15.34 9.88
C ASP A 255 2.70 13.88 9.70
N VAL A 256 2.77 13.43 8.45
CA VAL A 256 3.32 12.11 8.13
C VAL A 256 4.80 12.26 7.83
N VAL A 257 5.64 11.55 8.58
CA VAL A 257 7.11 11.61 8.43
C VAL A 257 7.67 10.23 8.06
N ALA A 258 8.29 10.13 6.89
CA ALA A 258 9.15 9.01 6.53
C ALA A 258 10.59 9.33 6.89
N ARG A 259 11.20 8.54 7.77
CA ARG A 259 12.62 8.69 8.17
C ARG A 259 13.47 7.64 7.46
N VAL A 260 14.38 8.09 6.62
CA VAL A 260 15.28 7.25 5.81
C VAL A 260 16.71 7.40 6.34
N PRO A 261 17.36 6.33 6.83
CA PRO A 261 18.75 6.42 7.26
C PRO A 261 19.67 6.69 6.06
N LEU A 262 20.59 7.64 6.22
CA LEU A 262 21.62 7.98 5.24
C LEU A 262 23.00 7.71 5.81
N ARG A 263 23.87 7.12 4.99
CA ARG A 263 25.29 6.96 5.30
C ARG A 263 26.10 7.99 4.51
N ILE A 264 26.56 9.03 5.18
CA ILE A 264 27.44 10.04 4.59
C ILE A 264 28.88 9.58 4.76
N VAL A 265 29.63 9.43 3.67
CA VAL A 265 31.03 8.98 3.69
C VAL A 265 31.97 10.09 3.20
N PRO A 266 33.26 10.08 3.59
CA PRO A 266 34.26 10.97 2.98
C PRO A 266 34.31 10.81 1.47
N VAL A 267 34.72 11.87 0.76
CA VAL A 267 34.94 11.82 -0.69
C VAL A 267 36.00 10.76 -1.02
N SER A 268 35.64 9.77 -1.83
CA SER A 268 36.58 8.77 -2.35
C SER A 268 37.49 9.43 -3.40
N GLY A 269 38.77 9.05 -3.47
CA GLY A 269 39.64 9.53 -4.56
C GLY A 269 39.09 9.17 -5.94
N ASP A 270 39.49 9.94 -6.98
CA ASP A 270 39.00 9.97 -8.38
C ASP A 270 38.72 8.61 -9.06
N GLY A 271 37.68 7.91 -8.62
CA GLY A 271 37.16 6.69 -9.23
C GLY A 271 35.85 6.98 -9.97
N PRO A 272 35.62 6.40 -11.15
CA PRO A 272 34.36 6.58 -11.88
C PRO A 272 33.19 6.05 -11.04
N ARG A 273 32.21 6.93 -10.76
CA ARG A 273 30.96 6.54 -10.11
C ARG A 273 30.21 5.55 -11.00
N ARG A 274 29.97 4.35 -10.47
CA ARG A 274 29.16 3.33 -11.16
C ARG A 274 27.69 3.74 -11.06
N ARG A 275 27.22 4.48 -12.07
CA ARG A 275 25.81 4.85 -12.22
C ARG A 275 25.03 3.60 -12.61
N THR A 276 24.09 3.18 -11.76
CA THR A 276 23.17 2.09 -12.11
C THR A 276 21.75 2.33 -11.59
N SER A 277 20.82 1.98 -12.48
CA SER A 277 19.36 1.85 -12.37
C SER A 277 18.49 3.10 -12.28
N ALA A 278 17.29 2.96 -12.85
CA ALA A 278 16.16 3.85 -12.63
C ALA A 278 15.73 3.81 -11.16
N LEU A 279 15.15 4.90 -10.67
CA LEU A 279 14.57 4.96 -9.33
C LEU A 279 13.43 3.94 -9.20
N PRO A 280 13.29 3.26 -8.05
CA PRO A 280 12.09 2.49 -7.76
C PRO A 280 10.84 3.36 -7.92
N PRO A 281 9.76 2.85 -8.54
CA PRO A 281 8.51 3.58 -8.64
C PRO A 281 7.90 3.77 -7.25
N VAL A 282 7.18 4.89 -7.09
CA VAL A 282 6.40 5.26 -5.89
C VAL A 282 5.01 5.71 -6.32
N GLY A 283 4.03 5.64 -5.42
CA GLY A 283 2.65 6.08 -5.70
C GLY A 283 1.93 5.18 -6.70
N LYS A 284 1.06 5.78 -7.53
CA LYS A 284 0.23 5.06 -8.52
C LYS A 284 1.03 4.11 -9.43
N PRO A 285 2.19 4.49 -10.00
CA PRO A 285 3.00 3.57 -10.79
C PRO A 285 3.47 2.33 -10.01
N ARG A 286 3.85 2.50 -8.74
CA ARG A 286 4.22 1.36 -7.89
C ARG A 286 3.01 0.49 -7.64
N HIS A 287 1.86 1.09 -7.31
CA HIS A 287 0.65 0.35 -6.98
C HIS A 287 0.16 -0.44 -8.20
N ALA A 288 0.14 0.16 -9.40
CA ALA A 288 -0.16 -0.55 -10.65
C ALA A 288 0.76 -1.77 -10.87
N LEU A 289 2.06 -1.67 -10.57
CA LEU A 289 2.97 -2.82 -10.64
C LEU A 289 2.65 -3.91 -9.60
N LEU A 290 2.21 -3.55 -8.40
CA LEU A 290 1.77 -4.51 -7.40
C LEU A 290 0.52 -5.27 -7.87
N TRP A 291 -0.43 -4.57 -8.47
CA TRP A 291 -1.64 -5.15 -9.06
C TRP A 291 -1.33 -6.02 -10.27
N ALA A 292 -0.45 -5.58 -11.17
CA ALA A 292 0.02 -6.39 -12.30
C ALA A 292 0.76 -7.66 -11.86
N THR A 293 1.52 -7.58 -10.76
CA THR A 293 2.19 -8.76 -10.17
C THR A 293 1.16 -9.74 -9.60
N ALA A 294 0.19 -9.24 -8.82
CA ALA A 294 -0.88 -10.05 -8.27
C ALA A 294 -1.73 -10.72 -9.38
N ALA A 295 -2.07 -9.97 -10.43
CA ALA A 295 -2.82 -10.50 -11.56
C ALA A 295 -2.08 -11.65 -12.24
N ARG A 296 -0.76 -11.49 -12.47
CA ARG A 296 0.08 -12.55 -13.06
C ARG A 296 0.14 -13.81 -12.19
N GLU A 297 0.25 -13.66 -10.88
CA GLU A 297 0.24 -14.79 -9.94
C GLU A 297 -1.12 -15.52 -9.90
N LEU A 298 -2.22 -14.80 -10.13
CA LEU A 298 -3.57 -15.34 -10.05
C LEU A 298 -4.14 -15.81 -11.40
N GLY A 299 -3.43 -15.59 -12.50
CA GLY A 299 -3.94 -15.82 -13.86
C GLY A 299 -5.07 -14.86 -14.25
N ALA A 300 -5.08 -13.66 -13.66
CA ALA A 300 -6.01 -12.57 -13.95
C ALA A 300 -5.40 -11.58 -14.95
N VAL A 301 -6.22 -10.64 -15.44
CA VAL A 301 -5.80 -9.56 -16.34
C VAL A 301 -5.78 -8.25 -15.57
N ALA A 302 -4.63 -7.58 -15.51
CA ALA A 302 -4.54 -6.24 -14.94
C ALA A 302 -4.82 -5.17 -15.99
N THR A 303 -5.48 -4.08 -15.60
CA THR A 303 -5.59 -2.88 -16.44
C THR A 303 -4.26 -2.10 -16.38
N ASP A 304 -3.72 -1.74 -17.54
CA ASP A 304 -2.40 -1.11 -17.60
C ASP A 304 -2.38 0.25 -16.87
N GLY A 305 -1.39 0.45 -16.01
CA GLY A 305 -1.23 1.66 -15.21
C GLY A 305 -2.26 1.88 -14.09
N GLU A 306 -3.19 0.94 -13.87
CA GLU A 306 -4.28 1.08 -12.90
C GLU A 306 -4.22 0.08 -11.74
N GLU A 307 -4.89 0.41 -10.65
CA GLU A 307 -5.10 -0.48 -9.50
C GLU A 307 -6.40 -1.28 -9.69
N HIS A 308 -6.47 -1.99 -10.81
CA HIS A 308 -7.65 -2.76 -11.22
C HIS A 308 -7.22 -4.07 -11.90
N LEU A 309 -7.96 -5.14 -11.63
CA LEU A 309 -7.82 -6.41 -12.34
C LEU A 309 -9.18 -7.07 -12.57
N THR A 310 -9.24 -7.89 -13.60
CA THR A 310 -10.40 -8.72 -13.95
C THR A 310 -9.99 -10.18 -14.08
N ALA A 311 -10.90 -11.07 -13.73
CA ALA A 311 -10.72 -12.52 -13.82
C ALA A 311 -12.06 -13.18 -14.09
N ARG A 312 -12.02 -14.45 -14.50
CA ARG A 312 -13.22 -15.26 -14.74
C ARG A 312 -13.05 -16.66 -14.16
N VAL A 313 -14.09 -17.17 -13.53
CA VAL A 313 -14.18 -18.54 -13.03
C VAL A 313 -15.51 -19.11 -13.49
N GLY A 314 -15.50 -19.99 -14.49
CA GLY A 314 -16.74 -20.47 -15.11
C GLY A 314 -17.57 -19.32 -15.68
N GLU A 315 -18.81 -19.18 -15.22
CA GLU A 315 -19.70 -18.06 -15.58
C GLU A 315 -19.57 -16.84 -14.65
N VAL A 316 -18.76 -16.94 -13.59
CA VAL A 316 -18.56 -15.84 -12.65
C VAL A 316 -17.48 -14.89 -13.17
N SER A 317 -17.86 -13.64 -13.44
CA SER A 317 -16.91 -12.54 -13.61
C SER A 317 -16.47 -12.01 -12.26
N VAL A 318 -15.19 -11.70 -12.13
CA VAL A 318 -14.59 -11.12 -10.94
C VAL A 318 -13.83 -9.87 -11.34
N GLU A 319 -14.18 -8.74 -10.74
CA GLU A 319 -13.52 -7.45 -10.92
C GLU A 319 -13.02 -6.99 -9.57
N ALA A 320 -11.74 -6.65 -9.46
CA ALA A 320 -11.17 -6.11 -8.24
C ALA A 320 -10.53 -4.75 -8.53
N GLY A 321 -10.74 -3.79 -7.65
CA GLY A 321 -10.15 -2.47 -7.74
C GLY A 321 -10.00 -1.78 -6.40
N VAL A 322 -9.45 -0.56 -6.41
CA VAL A 322 -9.38 0.28 -5.21
C VAL A 322 -10.45 1.36 -5.25
N GLU A 323 -11.21 1.48 -4.16
CA GLU A 323 -12.18 2.55 -3.95
C GLU A 323 -11.87 3.35 -2.68
N THR A 324 -12.32 4.60 -2.66
CA THR A 324 -12.31 5.42 -1.45
C THR A 324 -13.69 5.37 -0.81
N ARG A 325 -13.77 4.83 0.42
CA ARG A 325 -15.01 4.81 1.21
C ARG A 325 -14.76 5.56 2.52
N GLY A 326 -15.50 6.66 2.72
CA GLY A 326 -15.27 7.56 3.85
C GLY A 326 -13.87 8.17 3.82
N ALA A 327 -13.05 7.91 4.85
CA ALA A 327 -11.65 8.33 4.88
C ALA A 327 -10.66 7.30 4.33
N GLY A 328 -11.07 6.03 4.20
CA GLY A 328 -10.16 4.92 3.91
C GLY A 328 -10.13 4.50 2.43
N ARG A 329 -9.03 3.86 2.04
CA ARG A 329 -8.93 3.11 0.77
C ARG A 329 -9.28 1.65 1.01
N TRP A 330 -10.00 1.06 0.07
CA TRP A 330 -10.53 -0.29 0.15
C TRP A 330 -10.17 -1.06 -1.10
N ILE A 331 -9.76 -2.33 -0.96
CA ILE A 331 -9.91 -3.26 -2.08
C ILE A 331 -11.37 -3.69 -2.09
N VAL A 332 -12.01 -3.46 -3.24
CA VAL A 332 -13.37 -3.91 -3.50
C VAL A 332 -13.31 -4.95 -4.60
N VAL A 333 -13.92 -6.09 -4.36
CA VAL A 333 -14.06 -7.18 -5.33
C VAL A 333 -15.54 -7.37 -5.62
N ARG A 334 -15.91 -7.13 -6.87
CA ARG A 334 -17.25 -7.37 -7.40
C ARG A 334 -17.26 -8.67 -8.17
N LEU A 335 -18.26 -9.47 -7.89
CA LEU A 335 -18.53 -10.72 -8.59
C LEU A 335 -19.91 -10.62 -9.20
N SER A 336 -20.07 -11.15 -10.41
CA SER A 336 -21.36 -11.22 -11.09
C SER A 336 -21.53 -12.57 -11.77
N TRP A 337 -22.76 -13.10 -11.72
CA TRP A 337 -23.15 -14.39 -12.28
C TRP A 337 -24.64 -14.42 -12.60
N PRO A 338 -25.14 -15.36 -13.42
CA PRO A 338 -26.58 -15.50 -13.65
C PRO A 338 -27.33 -15.83 -12.35
N SER A 339 -28.45 -15.14 -12.08
CA SER A 339 -29.31 -15.34 -10.92
C SER A 339 -29.49 -16.83 -10.58
N LEU A 340 -29.20 -17.19 -9.32
CA LEU A 340 -29.36 -18.53 -8.79
C LEU A 340 -30.84 -18.89 -8.54
N GLY A 341 -31.73 -17.90 -8.50
CA GLY A 341 -33.16 -18.05 -8.26
C GLY A 341 -33.50 -18.41 -6.81
N LEU A 342 -32.58 -18.29 -5.86
CA LEU A 342 -32.77 -18.66 -4.45
C LEU A 342 -33.36 -17.52 -3.61
N GLY A 343 -33.31 -16.29 -4.13
CA GLY A 343 -33.67 -15.09 -3.38
C GLY A 343 -32.77 -14.92 -2.16
N MET A 344 -31.49 -15.29 -2.31
CA MET A 344 -30.55 -15.35 -1.20
C MET A 344 -29.87 -14.01 -0.95
N ARG A 345 -29.54 -13.78 0.33
CA ARG A 345 -28.70 -12.68 0.78
C ARG A 345 -27.77 -13.17 1.88
N LEU A 346 -26.46 -13.06 1.65
CA LEU A 346 -25.42 -13.34 2.65
C LEU A 346 -24.74 -12.03 3.05
N THR A 347 -24.72 -11.73 4.34
CA THR A 347 -24.03 -10.55 4.87
C THR A 347 -23.23 -10.89 6.12
N ARG A 348 -22.35 -9.99 6.57
CA ARG A 348 -21.79 -10.10 7.93
C ARG A 348 -22.91 -9.97 8.96
N LYS A 349 -22.78 -10.71 10.06
CA LYS A 349 -23.73 -10.65 11.18
C LYS A 349 -23.87 -9.24 11.72
N SER A 350 -25.11 -8.81 11.85
CA SER A 350 -25.51 -7.60 12.54
C SER A 350 -26.51 -7.94 13.63
N TRP A 351 -26.58 -7.11 14.68
CA TRP A 351 -27.62 -7.22 15.71
C TRP A 351 -29.04 -7.16 15.12
N ARG A 352 -29.22 -6.48 13.99
CA ARG A 352 -30.50 -6.38 13.28
C ARG A 352 -30.97 -7.70 12.68
N ASP A 353 -30.04 -8.62 12.42
CA ASP A 353 -30.37 -9.89 11.78
C ASP A 353 -31.23 -10.78 12.68
N VAL A 354 -31.26 -10.53 13.99
CA VAL A 354 -32.03 -11.32 14.98
C VAL A 354 -33.54 -11.26 14.70
N LEU A 355 -33.99 -10.23 13.98
CA LEU A 355 -35.39 -10.02 13.64
C LEU A 355 -35.82 -10.67 12.32
N VAL A 356 -34.92 -11.33 11.58
CA VAL A 356 -35.22 -11.87 10.25
C VAL A 356 -35.61 -13.35 10.32
N GLY A 357 -36.85 -13.67 9.93
CA GLY A 357 -37.49 -14.99 10.11
C GLY A 357 -37.08 -16.10 9.12
N ARG A 358 -36.07 -15.93 8.26
CA ARG A 358 -35.67 -16.92 7.22
C ARG A 358 -34.18 -17.20 7.14
N ARG A 359 -33.57 -17.43 8.28
CA ARG A 359 -32.15 -17.76 8.34
C ARG A 359 -31.90 -19.18 7.81
N VAL A 360 -30.89 -19.31 6.98
CA VAL A 360 -30.37 -20.59 6.51
C VAL A 360 -29.19 -20.97 7.41
N PRO A 361 -29.18 -22.17 8.02
CA PRO A 361 -28.01 -22.67 8.72
C PRO A 361 -26.81 -22.75 7.77
N ILE A 362 -25.65 -22.25 8.21
CA ILE A 362 -24.39 -22.36 7.50
C ILE A 362 -23.60 -23.52 8.12
N ASP A 363 -23.22 -24.51 7.31
CA ASP A 363 -22.51 -25.70 7.79
C ASP A 363 -21.03 -25.41 8.13
N ASP A 364 -20.43 -24.41 7.48
CA ASP A 364 -19.06 -23.95 7.76
C ASP A 364 -19.02 -23.18 9.09
N VAL A 365 -18.35 -23.76 10.11
CA VAL A 365 -18.35 -23.26 11.50
C VAL A 365 -17.82 -21.82 11.62
N ASP A 366 -16.74 -21.49 10.92
CA ASP A 366 -16.14 -20.15 10.97
C ASP A 366 -17.07 -19.13 10.33
N ALA A 367 -17.64 -19.48 9.18
CA ALA A 367 -18.63 -18.65 8.50
C ALA A 367 -19.92 -18.49 9.31
N ALA A 368 -20.40 -19.57 9.93
CA ALA A 368 -21.60 -19.57 10.78
C ALA A 368 -21.43 -18.64 11.99
N GLY A 369 -20.20 -18.45 12.48
CA GLY A 369 -19.89 -17.49 13.53
C GLY A 369 -20.03 -16.03 13.10
N ALA A 370 -19.69 -15.71 11.84
CA ALA A 370 -19.47 -14.34 11.37
C ALA A 370 -20.48 -13.82 10.33
N LEU A 371 -21.22 -14.71 9.66
CA LEU A 371 -22.11 -14.39 8.54
C LEU A 371 -23.56 -14.79 8.85
N THR A 372 -24.49 -14.11 8.18
CA THR A 372 -25.92 -14.42 8.17
C THR A 372 -26.34 -14.71 6.73
N LEU A 373 -26.92 -15.90 6.49
CA LEU A 373 -27.54 -16.26 5.22
C LEU A 373 -29.06 -16.23 5.37
N VAL A 374 -29.74 -15.51 4.49
CA VAL A 374 -31.20 -15.47 4.37
C VAL A 374 -31.55 -15.89 2.96
N ALA A 375 -32.66 -16.59 2.77
CA ALA A 375 -33.15 -16.95 1.45
C ALA A 375 -34.67 -17.06 1.40
N ARG A 376 -35.23 -17.12 0.19
CA ARG A 376 -36.66 -17.35 -0.02
C ARG A 376 -37.10 -18.66 0.63
N GLU A 377 -36.39 -19.74 0.31
CA GLU A 377 -36.63 -21.09 0.81
C GLU A 377 -35.35 -21.63 1.49
N PRO A 378 -35.32 -21.71 2.84
CA PRO A 378 -34.10 -22.07 3.56
C PRO A 378 -33.55 -23.45 3.23
N GLU A 379 -34.39 -24.47 3.09
CA GLU A 379 -33.95 -25.84 2.80
C GLU A 379 -33.40 -25.99 1.38
N GLN A 380 -34.01 -25.33 0.39
CA GLN A 380 -33.51 -25.28 -0.99
C GLN A 380 -32.08 -24.68 -1.02
N THR A 381 -31.91 -23.54 -0.37
CA THR A 381 -30.62 -22.84 -0.30
C THR A 381 -29.60 -23.65 0.48
N ARG A 382 -29.99 -24.24 1.62
CA ARG A 382 -29.12 -25.12 2.40
C ARG A 382 -28.55 -26.23 1.53
N ARG A 383 -29.41 -26.98 0.81
CA ARG A 383 -28.99 -28.06 -0.09
C ARG A 383 -28.02 -27.59 -1.18
N ALA A 384 -28.24 -26.41 -1.74
CA ALA A 384 -27.33 -25.83 -2.74
C ALA A 384 -25.94 -25.53 -2.15
N PHE A 385 -25.89 -25.11 -0.88
CA PHE A 385 -24.67 -24.71 -0.16
C PHE A 385 -24.07 -25.78 0.75
N VAL A 386 -24.62 -27.00 0.80
CA VAL A 386 -24.08 -28.11 1.62
C VAL A 386 -22.60 -28.35 1.28
N GLY A 387 -21.75 -28.37 2.31
CA GLY A 387 -20.32 -28.64 2.19
C GLY A 387 -19.48 -27.53 1.55
N ARG A 388 -20.06 -26.36 1.28
CA ARG A 388 -19.35 -25.21 0.71
C ARG A 388 -18.52 -24.47 1.76
N ARG A 389 -17.31 -24.04 1.36
CA ARG A 389 -16.37 -23.32 2.24
C ARG A 389 -16.58 -21.82 2.16
N LEU A 390 -17.53 -21.32 2.97
CA LEU A 390 -17.86 -19.89 3.08
C LEU A 390 -16.91 -19.11 4.01
N SER A 391 -16.08 -19.79 4.80
CA SER A 391 -15.05 -19.22 5.69
C SER A 391 -14.12 -18.24 4.99
N ARG A 392 -13.90 -18.38 3.67
CA ARG A 392 -13.12 -17.43 2.86
C ARG A 392 -13.69 -16.01 2.86
N LEU A 393 -15.00 -15.85 3.08
CA LEU A 393 -15.65 -14.55 3.14
C LEU A 393 -15.41 -13.83 4.47
N VAL A 394 -15.02 -14.56 5.51
CA VAL A 394 -14.79 -13.99 6.86
C VAL A 394 -13.63 -13.00 6.87
N THR A 395 -12.67 -13.15 5.95
CA THR A 395 -11.52 -12.24 5.79
C THR A 395 -11.90 -10.85 5.29
N PHE A 396 -13.10 -10.69 4.71
CA PHE A 396 -13.57 -9.42 4.17
C PHE A 396 -14.30 -8.61 5.23
N THR A 397 -13.90 -7.37 5.44
CA THR A 397 -14.55 -6.46 6.40
C THR A 397 -16.02 -6.23 6.04
N GLU A 398 -16.32 -6.10 4.75
CA GLU A 398 -17.68 -5.99 4.22
C GLU A 398 -17.97 -7.15 3.27
N VAL A 399 -19.14 -7.76 3.44
CA VAL A 399 -19.62 -8.89 2.63
C VAL A 399 -21.09 -8.63 2.33
N GLU A 400 -21.40 -8.52 1.04
CA GLU A 400 -22.76 -8.53 0.53
C GLU A 400 -22.81 -9.50 -0.66
N VAL A 401 -23.49 -10.63 -0.50
CA VAL A 401 -23.74 -11.58 -1.58
C VAL A 401 -25.23 -11.61 -1.81
N ALA A 402 -25.64 -11.42 -3.05
CA ALA A 402 -27.00 -11.54 -3.53
C ALA A 402 -27.11 -12.76 -4.45
N ASP A 403 -28.24 -12.88 -5.13
CA ASP A 403 -28.57 -14.03 -5.96
C ASP A 403 -27.81 -14.05 -7.30
N ASP A 404 -27.37 -12.89 -7.78
CA ASP A 404 -26.75 -12.65 -9.10
C ASP A 404 -25.37 -11.97 -8.99
N GLY A 405 -24.87 -11.77 -7.77
CA GLY A 405 -23.56 -11.16 -7.58
C GLY A 405 -23.13 -11.04 -6.12
N ALA A 406 -21.93 -10.52 -5.95
CA ALA A 406 -21.40 -10.16 -4.64
C ALA A 406 -20.52 -8.92 -4.70
N GLU A 407 -20.53 -8.15 -3.62
CA GLU A 407 -19.56 -7.13 -3.32
C GLU A 407 -18.83 -7.49 -2.02
N LEU A 408 -17.52 -7.65 -2.13
CA LEU A 408 -16.63 -8.01 -1.03
C LEU A 408 -15.59 -6.90 -0.85
N ALA A 409 -15.41 -6.39 0.36
CA ALA A 409 -14.44 -5.33 0.59
C ALA A 409 -13.55 -5.56 1.82
N VAL A 410 -12.27 -5.20 1.68
CA VAL A 410 -11.30 -5.17 2.78
C VAL A 410 -10.77 -3.75 2.92
N ALA A 411 -10.89 -3.20 4.12
CA ALA A 411 -10.27 -1.93 4.48
C ALA A 411 -8.75 -2.12 4.43
N GLU A 412 -8.05 -1.27 3.68
CA GLU A 412 -6.59 -1.29 3.56
C GLU A 412 -6.02 -2.64 3.09
N PRO A 413 -5.78 -2.84 1.77
CA PRO A 413 -4.36 -2.97 1.41
C PRO A 413 -4.01 -2.77 -0.08
N SER A 414 -3.14 -1.81 -0.43
CA SER A 414 -2.36 -1.93 -1.69
C SER A 414 -0.90 -1.51 -1.56
N ARG A 415 -0.28 -1.75 -0.38
CA ARG A 415 1.16 -1.52 -0.20
C ARG A 415 2.04 -2.72 -0.57
N SER A 416 1.44 -3.90 -0.71
CA SER A 416 2.15 -5.12 -1.12
C SER A 416 1.32 -5.96 -2.09
N ALA A 417 2.01 -6.59 -3.04
CA ALA A 417 1.40 -7.53 -3.98
C ALA A 417 0.79 -8.74 -3.25
N ARG A 418 1.41 -9.19 -2.15
CA ARG A 418 0.91 -10.31 -1.33
C ARG A 418 -0.48 -10.04 -0.75
N ALA A 419 -0.74 -8.82 -0.28
CA ALA A 419 -2.04 -8.48 0.28
C ALA A 419 -3.13 -8.47 -0.81
N VAL A 420 -2.89 -7.79 -1.94
CA VAL A 420 -3.78 -7.83 -3.12
C VAL A 420 -4.06 -9.28 -3.54
N THR A 421 -2.99 -10.07 -3.66
CA THR A 421 -3.08 -11.47 -4.07
C THR A 421 -3.90 -12.31 -3.09
N THR A 422 -3.72 -12.11 -1.78
CA THR A 422 -4.45 -12.86 -0.75
C THR A 422 -5.95 -12.55 -0.81
N THR A 423 -6.31 -11.27 -0.91
CA THR A 423 -7.70 -10.82 -0.99
C THR A 423 -8.39 -11.36 -2.24
N VAL A 424 -7.78 -11.17 -3.42
CA VAL A 424 -8.38 -11.62 -4.69
C VAL A 424 -8.41 -13.15 -4.77
N ARG A 425 -7.41 -13.86 -4.22
CA ARG A 425 -7.45 -15.33 -4.14
C ARG A 425 -8.63 -15.84 -3.31
N ALA A 426 -8.98 -15.16 -2.22
CA ALA A 426 -10.14 -15.53 -1.41
C ALA A 426 -11.44 -15.36 -2.21
N ALA A 427 -11.59 -14.25 -2.94
CA ALA A 427 -12.74 -14.00 -3.81
C ALA A 427 -12.82 -14.99 -4.98
N LEU A 428 -11.70 -15.31 -5.65
CA LEU A 428 -11.65 -16.34 -6.69
C LEU A 428 -11.98 -17.74 -6.13
N GLY A 429 -11.57 -18.02 -4.89
CA GLY A 429 -11.98 -19.22 -4.18
C GLY A 429 -13.49 -19.29 -3.99
N PHE A 430 -14.12 -18.18 -3.60
CA PHE A 430 -15.58 -18.09 -3.49
C PHE A 430 -16.30 -18.18 -4.85
N ALA A 431 -15.76 -17.57 -5.90
CA ALA A 431 -16.29 -17.67 -7.27
C ALA A 431 -16.37 -19.14 -7.75
N ARG A 432 -15.41 -19.98 -7.36
CA ARG A 432 -15.45 -21.43 -7.63
C ARG A 432 -16.60 -22.11 -6.90
N GLU A 433 -16.79 -21.79 -5.61
CA GLU A 433 -17.93 -22.32 -4.85
C GLU A 433 -19.26 -21.93 -5.49
N ILE A 434 -19.42 -20.67 -5.93
CA ILE A 434 -20.63 -20.19 -6.62
C ILE A 434 -20.85 -20.90 -7.95
N THR A 435 -19.79 -21.13 -8.74
CA THR A 435 -19.89 -21.91 -9.98
C THR A 435 -20.42 -23.32 -9.71
N GLU A 436 -19.96 -23.96 -8.64
CA GLU A 436 -20.43 -25.29 -8.25
C GLU A 436 -21.84 -25.29 -7.64
N VAL A 437 -22.24 -24.20 -6.97
CA VAL A 437 -23.61 -23.99 -6.47
C VAL A 437 -24.57 -23.82 -7.65
N ALA A 438 -24.24 -22.95 -8.61
CA ALA A 438 -25.05 -22.69 -9.81
C ALA A 438 -25.36 -23.97 -10.59
N ALA A 439 -24.40 -24.89 -10.69
CA ALA A 439 -24.56 -26.18 -11.36
C ALA A 439 -25.46 -27.18 -10.60
N ARG A 440 -25.80 -26.91 -9.34
CA ARG A 440 -26.50 -27.86 -8.44
C ARG A 440 -27.70 -27.24 -7.72
N VAL A 441 -28.19 -26.10 -8.17
CA VAL A 441 -29.37 -25.47 -7.58
C VAL A 441 -30.56 -26.45 -7.70
N PRO A 442 -31.12 -26.92 -6.58
CA PRO A 442 -32.30 -27.79 -6.62
C PRO A 442 -33.55 -26.98 -6.96
N PRO A 443 -34.60 -27.59 -7.55
CA PRO A 443 -35.89 -26.92 -7.69
C PRO A 443 -36.49 -26.58 -6.32
N PRO A 444 -37.35 -25.54 -6.22
CA PRO A 444 -38.16 -25.26 -5.03
C PRO A 444 -38.98 -26.48 -4.63
N ALA A 445 -39.16 -26.73 -3.32
CA ALA A 445 -39.86 -27.93 -2.86
C ALA A 445 -41.29 -28.04 -3.42
N ALA A 446 -41.99 -26.92 -3.54
CA ALA A 446 -43.36 -26.86 -4.07
C ALA A 446 -43.48 -27.25 -5.56
N LEU A 447 -42.37 -27.23 -6.31
CA LEU A 447 -42.34 -27.53 -7.75
C LEU A 447 -41.35 -28.65 -8.09
N ALA A 448 -40.86 -29.38 -7.08
CA ALA A 448 -39.87 -30.45 -7.29
C ALA A 448 -40.43 -31.57 -8.18
N ASP A 449 -41.67 -31.99 -7.95
CA ASP A 449 -42.35 -33.02 -8.74
C ASP A 449 -42.71 -32.52 -10.16
N ALA A 450 -42.82 -31.20 -10.34
CA ALA A 450 -43.14 -30.54 -11.59
C ALA A 450 -41.92 -30.33 -12.50
N LEU A 451 -40.69 -30.61 -12.04
CA LEU A 451 -39.46 -30.27 -12.76
C LEU A 451 -39.44 -30.76 -14.22
N GLY A 452 -39.88 -32.00 -14.46
CA GLY A 452 -39.93 -32.57 -15.81
C GLY A 452 -40.82 -31.79 -16.77
N ALA A 453 -41.98 -31.30 -16.29
CA ALA A 453 -42.90 -30.49 -17.09
C ALA A 453 -42.31 -29.12 -17.44
N TRP A 454 -41.62 -28.49 -16.49
CA TRP A 454 -40.92 -27.22 -16.70
C TRP A 454 -39.74 -27.35 -17.68
N MET A 455 -38.98 -28.44 -17.62
CA MET A 455 -37.94 -28.73 -18.60
C MET A 455 -38.51 -28.89 -20.02
N ALA A 456 -39.61 -29.64 -20.16
CA ALA A 456 -40.28 -29.81 -21.45
C ALA A 456 -40.83 -28.49 -22.00
N ALA A 457 -41.39 -27.63 -21.14
CA ALA A 457 -41.84 -26.30 -21.53
C ALA A 457 -40.69 -25.39 -21.98
N ALA A 458 -39.55 -25.43 -21.27
CA ALA A 458 -38.37 -24.67 -21.66
C ALA A 458 -37.83 -25.13 -23.02
N GLU A 459 -37.83 -26.44 -23.28
CA GLU A 459 -37.44 -27.01 -24.57
C GLU A 459 -38.39 -26.58 -25.70
N GLU A 460 -39.71 -26.66 -25.49
CA GLU A 460 -40.71 -26.25 -26.49
C GLU A 460 -40.58 -24.75 -26.83
N LEU A 461 -40.34 -23.91 -25.82
CA LEU A 461 -40.08 -22.48 -26.00
C LEU A 461 -38.66 -22.19 -26.50
N ARG A 462 -37.77 -23.18 -26.58
CA ARG A 462 -36.34 -22.99 -26.86
C ARG A 462 -35.68 -21.96 -25.93
N GLY A 463 -36.14 -21.93 -24.68
CA GLY A 463 -35.66 -21.04 -23.64
C GLY A 463 -34.69 -21.74 -22.68
N ARG A 464 -34.09 -20.96 -21.78
CA ARG A 464 -33.21 -21.45 -20.72
C ARG A 464 -33.96 -21.48 -19.39
N LEU A 465 -34.06 -22.66 -18.77
CA LEU A 465 -34.67 -22.81 -17.45
C LEU A 465 -33.68 -22.46 -16.33
N GLU A 466 -34.05 -21.48 -15.51
CA GLU A 466 -33.46 -21.19 -14.20
C GLU A 466 -34.19 -22.00 -13.13
N LEU A 467 -33.51 -23.01 -12.59
CA LEU A 467 -34.11 -23.98 -11.67
C LEU A 467 -34.51 -23.35 -10.34
N GLY A 468 -33.71 -22.42 -9.81
CA GLY A 468 -33.88 -21.93 -8.44
C GLY A 468 -35.23 -21.29 -8.19
N ARG A 469 -35.77 -20.52 -9.13
CA ARG A 469 -37.13 -19.96 -9.00
C ARG A 469 -38.14 -20.59 -9.96
N MET A 470 -37.74 -21.57 -10.77
CA MET A 470 -38.50 -22.15 -11.88
C MET A 470 -38.93 -21.07 -12.88
N TRP A 471 -37.96 -20.55 -13.64
CA TRP A 471 -38.17 -19.47 -14.61
C TRP A 471 -37.51 -19.76 -15.96
N ILE A 472 -38.27 -19.67 -17.04
CA ILE A 472 -37.81 -19.84 -18.41
C ILE A 472 -37.46 -18.46 -18.96
N HIS A 473 -36.19 -18.28 -19.25
CA HIS A 473 -35.63 -17.09 -19.88
C HIS A 473 -35.50 -17.28 -21.37
N GLU A 474 -35.55 -16.17 -22.11
CA GLU A 474 -35.24 -16.12 -23.55
C GLU A 474 -36.05 -17.10 -24.41
N GLY A 475 -37.23 -17.50 -23.94
CA GLY A 475 -38.15 -18.35 -24.69
C GLY A 475 -38.66 -17.64 -25.94
N ARG A 476 -39.20 -18.45 -26.87
CA ARG A 476 -39.78 -17.99 -28.12
C ARG A 476 -41.13 -18.65 -28.36
N ARG A 477 -42.11 -17.85 -28.77
CA ARG A 477 -43.40 -18.31 -29.29
C ARG A 477 -43.62 -17.68 -30.66
N GLY A 478 -43.30 -18.43 -31.72
CA GLY A 478 -43.14 -17.88 -33.06
C GLY A 478 -41.96 -16.89 -33.12
N PRO A 479 -42.12 -15.67 -33.70
CA PRO A 479 -41.07 -14.65 -33.73
C PRO A 479 -40.87 -13.91 -32.40
N ASP A 480 -41.72 -14.14 -31.40
CA ASP A 480 -41.82 -13.29 -30.21
C ASP A 480 -41.02 -13.84 -29.05
N ARG A 481 -40.26 -12.95 -28.38
CA ARG A 481 -39.51 -13.28 -27.17
C ARG A 481 -40.44 -13.28 -25.97
N VAL A 482 -40.37 -14.36 -25.21
CA VAL A 482 -41.23 -14.61 -24.06
C VAL A 482 -40.41 -15.10 -22.89
N THR A 483 -40.82 -14.75 -21.68
CA THR A 483 -40.32 -15.36 -20.46
C THR A 483 -41.51 -15.79 -19.60
N MET A 484 -41.34 -16.87 -18.86
CA MET A 484 -42.42 -17.46 -18.07
C MET A 484 -41.83 -18.09 -16.83
N GLY A 485 -42.42 -17.88 -15.67
CA GLY A 485 -41.90 -18.50 -14.46
C GLY A 485 -42.80 -18.38 -13.25
N ALA A 486 -42.46 -19.15 -12.22
CA ALA A 486 -43.17 -19.11 -10.96
C ALA A 486 -42.91 -17.79 -10.23
N ARG A 487 -43.98 -17.17 -9.74
CA ARG A 487 -43.95 -15.96 -8.92
C ARG A 487 -44.05 -16.33 -7.45
N TRP A 488 -43.15 -15.75 -6.66
CA TRP A 488 -43.04 -16.02 -5.24
C TRP A 488 -43.37 -14.77 -4.43
N GLY A 489 -43.98 -14.96 -3.26
CA GLY A 489 -44.23 -13.91 -2.29
C GLY A 489 -43.00 -13.64 -1.44
N ASP A 490 -43.01 -12.50 -0.74
CA ASP A 490 -41.97 -12.16 0.24
C ASP A 490 -41.92 -13.17 1.39
N ASP A 491 -43.04 -13.85 1.65
CA ASP A 491 -43.19 -14.95 2.61
C ASP A 491 -42.61 -16.29 2.12
N GLY A 492 -42.17 -16.35 0.85
CA GLY A 492 -41.66 -17.56 0.21
C GLY A 492 -42.77 -18.45 -0.37
N ALA A 493 -44.03 -18.06 -0.25
CA ALA A 493 -45.14 -18.81 -0.82
C ALA A 493 -45.16 -18.68 -2.35
N LEU A 494 -45.54 -19.77 -3.02
CA LEU A 494 -45.80 -19.78 -4.46
C LEU A 494 -47.12 -19.04 -4.72
N LEU A 495 -47.06 -17.88 -5.33
CA LEU A 495 -48.24 -17.05 -5.64
C LEU A 495 -48.91 -17.50 -6.93
N GLY A 496 -48.11 -17.88 -7.93
CA GLY A 496 -48.64 -18.41 -9.19
C GLY A 496 -47.64 -18.38 -10.35
N LEU A 497 -48.15 -18.29 -11.58
CA LEU A 497 -47.37 -18.27 -12.81
C LEU A 497 -47.39 -16.87 -13.44
N SER A 498 -46.22 -16.34 -13.77
CA SER A 498 -46.07 -15.10 -14.53
C SER A 498 -45.66 -15.43 -15.96
N VAL A 499 -46.26 -14.73 -16.92
CA VAL A 499 -45.90 -14.74 -18.33
C VAL A 499 -45.59 -13.33 -18.77
N GLU A 500 -44.46 -13.14 -19.42
CA GLU A 500 -44.00 -11.83 -19.90
C GLU A 500 -43.63 -11.92 -21.38
N VAL A 501 -44.12 -10.96 -22.17
CA VAL A 501 -43.84 -10.84 -23.59
C VAL A 501 -43.27 -9.45 -23.85
N ALA A 502 -42.06 -9.39 -24.40
CA ALA A 502 -41.39 -8.12 -24.65
C ALA A 502 -42.07 -7.33 -25.80
N ASN A 503 -42.27 -6.04 -25.57
CA ASN A 503 -42.65 -5.04 -26.56
C ASN A 503 -41.38 -4.54 -27.26
N GLU A 504 -41.09 -5.10 -28.44
CA GLU A 504 -39.96 -4.69 -29.28
C GLU A 504 -40.48 -4.21 -30.65
N PRO A 505 -40.42 -2.89 -30.94
CA PRO A 505 -39.94 -1.80 -30.09
C PRO A 505 -40.87 -1.48 -28.91
N PRO A 506 -40.40 -0.74 -27.88
CA PRO A 506 -41.24 -0.29 -26.78
C PRO A 506 -42.43 0.56 -27.27
N LEU A 507 -43.55 0.47 -26.56
CA LEU A 507 -44.73 1.29 -26.85
C LEU A 507 -44.43 2.76 -26.58
N GLY A 508 -44.94 3.64 -27.43
CA GLY A 508 -44.86 5.10 -27.23
C GLY A 508 -45.77 5.63 -26.11
N PHE A 509 -46.49 4.75 -25.41
CA PHE A 509 -47.42 5.10 -24.34
C PHE A 509 -47.55 3.96 -23.32
N HIS A 510 -48.06 4.29 -22.13
CA HIS A 510 -48.37 3.35 -21.05
C HIS A 510 -49.90 3.22 -20.94
N PRO A 511 -50.51 2.14 -21.45
CA PRO A 511 -51.94 1.90 -21.25
C PRO A 511 -52.20 1.37 -19.84
N LEU A 512 -53.13 2.02 -19.13
CA LEU A 512 -53.44 1.68 -17.73
C LEU A 512 -54.56 0.64 -17.59
N ALA A 513 -55.40 0.49 -18.61
CA ALA A 513 -56.56 -0.40 -18.59
C ALA A 513 -56.95 -0.84 -20.02
N SER A 514 -57.75 -1.90 -20.11
CA SER A 514 -58.20 -2.49 -21.39
C SER A 514 -59.13 -1.59 -22.20
N ASP A 515 -59.72 -0.56 -21.60
CA ASP A 515 -60.64 0.38 -22.24
C ASP A 515 -59.95 1.66 -22.77
N ASP A 516 -58.64 1.82 -22.54
CA ASP A 516 -57.86 3.00 -22.93
C ASP A 516 -58.12 3.41 -24.39
N VAL A 517 -58.44 4.68 -24.60
CA VAL A 517 -58.86 5.24 -25.90
C VAL A 517 -57.79 5.10 -26.99
N ARG A 518 -56.52 4.97 -26.59
CA ARG A 518 -55.38 4.83 -27.50
C ARG A 518 -55.20 3.42 -28.03
N LEU A 519 -55.89 2.43 -27.44
CA LEU A 519 -55.81 1.02 -27.87
C LEU A 519 -56.67 0.77 -29.11
N SER A 520 -56.13 0.00 -30.05
CA SER A 520 -56.89 -0.51 -31.19
C SER A 520 -58.00 -1.47 -30.73
N PRO A 521 -59.10 -1.64 -31.49
CA PRO A 521 -60.15 -2.60 -31.16
C PRO A 521 -59.62 -4.03 -30.92
N ASP A 522 -58.64 -4.46 -31.72
CA ASP A 522 -57.99 -5.76 -31.58
C ASP A 522 -57.21 -5.87 -30.26
N ALA A 523 -56.54 -4.79 -29.82
CA ALA A 523 -55.82 -4.78 -28.56
C ALA A 523 -56.78 -4.81 -27.38
N LYS A 524 -57.91 -4.09 -27.43
CA LYS A 524 -58.95 -4.15 -26.40
C LYS A 524 -59.54 -5.55 -26.27
N LEU A 525 -59.86 -6.18 -27.40
CA LEU A 525 -60.41 -7.54 -27.44
C LEU A 525 -59.40 -8.57 -26.91
N ALA A 526 -58.14 -8.49 -27.34
CA ALA A 526 -57.09 -9.40 -26.86
C ALA A 526 -56.79 -9.21 -25.37
N TRP A 527 -56.82 -7.97 -24.86
CA TRP A 527 -56.65 -7.68 -23.45
C TRP A 527 -57.80 -8.25 -22.63
N ALA A 528 -59.05 -7.99 -23.04
CA ALA A 528 -60.23 -8.54 -22.36
C ALA A 528 -60.16 -10.07 -22.29
N ALA A 529 -59.87 -10.74 -23.41
CA ALA A 529 -59.73 -12.20 -23.45
C ALA A 529 -58.62 -12.73 -22.53
N LEU A 530 -57.47 -12.03 -22.44
CA LEU A 530 -56.39 -12.38 -21.53
C LEU A 530 -56.78 -12.12 -20.06
N GLY A 531 -57.54 -11.05 -19.80
CA GLY A 531 -58.04 -10.65 -18.49
C GLY A 531 -59.01 -11.64 -17.85
N GLU A 532 -59.70 -12.45 -18.65
CA GLU A 532 -60.54 -13.55 -18.17
C GLU A 532 -59.73 -14.69 -17.55
N LEU A 533 -58.45 -14.82 -17.91
CA LEU A 533 -57.58 -15.93 -17.48
C LEU A 533 -56.48 -15.51 -16.51
N ALA A 534 -56.12 -14.22 -16.49
CA ALA A 534 -54.96 -13.72 -15.78
C ALA A 534 -55.13 -12.25 -15.36
N GLU A 535 -54.41 -11.85 -14.32
CA GLU A 535 -54.19 -10.44 -14.01
C GLU A 535 -53.20 -9.85 -15.01
N VAL A 536 -53.64 -8.87 -15.80
CA VAL A 536 -52.85 -8.31 -16.90
C VAL A 536 -52.32 -6.93 -16.56
N ARG A 537 -51.03 -6.72 -16.82
CA ARG A 537 -50.36 -5.43 -16.72
C ARG A 537 -49.57 -5.19 -18.00
N VAL A 538 -49.77 -4.04 -18.63
CA VAL A 538 -49.02 -3.65 -19.83
C VAL A 538 -48.13 -2.46 -19.49
N ASP A 539 -46.83 -2.65 -19.67
CA ASP A 539 -45.82 -1.61 -19.59
C ASP A 539 -45.34 -1.23 -21.00
N PRO A 540 -44.63 -0.09 -21.16
CA PRO A 540 -44.03 0.27 -22.43
C PRO A 540 -43.13 -0.83 -22.99
N THR A 541 -42.46 -1.59 -22.12
CA THR A 541 -41.50 -2.63 -22.53
C THR A 541 -42.05 -4.04 -22.53
N ASN A 542 -43.14 -4.35 -21.81
CA ASN A 542 -43.62 -5.73 -21.66
C ASN A 542 -45.15 -5.81 -21.52
N VAL A 543 -45.73 -6.91 -21.99
CA VAL A 543 -47.04 -7.40 -21.55
C VAL A 543 -46.82 -8.47 -20.49
N VAL A 544 -47.36 -8.29 -19.28
CA VAL A 544 -47.24 -9.21 -18.15
C VAL A 544 -48.63 -9.77 -17.82
N ALA A 545 -48.75 -11.09 -17.77
CA ALA A 545 -49.96 -11.80 -17.35
C ALA A 545 -49.63 -12.71 -16.16
N PHE A 546 -50.39 -12.57 -15.07
CA PHE A 546 -50.21 -13.35 -13.86
C PHE A 546 -51.42 -14.25 -13.60
N VAL A 547 -51.17 -15.55 -13.49
CA VAL A 547 -52.17 -16.57 -13.18
C VAL A 547 -51.97 -17.02 -11.73
N PRO A 548 -52.91 -16.73 -10.82
CA PRO A 548 -52.77 -17.15 -9.42
C PRO A 548 -52.86 -18.67 -9.28
N GLY A 549 -52.13 -19.20 -8.29
CA GLY A 549 -52.09 -20.63 -7.98
C GLY A 549 -50.96 -21.39 -8.66
N ALA A 550 -50.53 -22.48 -8.03
CA ALA A 550 -49.44 -23.31 -8.51
C ALA A 550 -49.73 -23.86 -9.93
N ALA A 551 -48.70 -23.86 -10.77
CA ALA A 551 -48.75 -24.47 -12.10
C ALA A 551 -47.79 -25.67 -12.14
N ASP A 552 -48.36 -26.86 -11.93
CA ASP A 552 -47.60 -28.12 -12.00
C ASP A 552 -47.06 -28.39 -13.41
N ASP A 553 -47.79 -27.96 -14.44
CA ASP A 553 -47.33 -27.95 -15.83
C ASP A 553 -47.54 -26.56 -16.45
N PRO A 554 -46.47 -25.79 -16.71
CA PRO A 554 -46.58 -24.48 -17.34
C PRO A 554 -47.17 -24.54 -18.77
N ARG A 555 -47.11 -25.69 -19.46
CA ARG A 555 -47.71 -25.87 -20.79
C ARG A 555 -49.24 -25.82 -20.76
N ALA A 556 -49.84 -26.18 -19.63
CA ALA A 556 -51.28 -26.05 -19.43
C ALA A 556 -51.75 -24.58 -19.48
N ARG A 557 -50.82 -23.61 -19.40
CA ARG A 557 -51.07 -22.17 -19.48
C ARG A 557 -50.53 -21.52 -20.76
N PHE A 558 -50.26 -22.30 -21.80
CA PHE A 558 -49.83 -21.75 -23.09
C PHE A 558 -50.94 -20.98 -23.81
N ASP A 559 -52.20 -21.20 -23.45
CA ASP A 559 -53.32 -20.34 -23.83
C ASP A 559 -53.12 -18.89 -23.35
N VAL A 560 -52.70 -18.68 -22.11
CA VAL A 560 -52.36 -17.36 -21.54
C VAL A 560 -51.17 -16.74 -22.28
N LEU A 561 -50.14 -17.55 -22.56
CA LEU A 561 -48.98 -17.11 -23.35
C LEU A 561 -49.36 -16.67 -24.77
N ASP A 562 -50.19 -17.45 -25.45
CA ASP A 562 -50.63 -17.17 -26.82
C ASP A 562 -51.52 -15.91 -26.86
N LEU A 563 -52.37 -15.71 -25.86
CA LEU A 563 -53.15 -14.49 -25.70
C LEU A 563 -52.29 -13.27 -25.38
N ALA A 564 -51.26 -13.40 -24.53
CA ALA A 564 -50.31 -12.32 -24.24
C ALA A 564 -49.51 -11.93 -25.50
N VAL A 565 -49.08 -12.91 -26.30
CA VAL A 565 -48.43 -12.67 -27.60
C VAL A 565 -49.39 -11.97 -28.57
N ARG A 566 -50.65 -12.40 -28.63
CA ARG A 566 -51.68 -11.78 -29.47
C ARG A 566 -51.92 -10.32 -29.06
N LEU A 567 -52.05 -10.06 -27.76
CA LEU A 567 -52.19 -8.71 -27.21
C LEU A 567 -50.99 -7.85 -27.61
N ARG A 568 -49.77 -8.35 -27.41
CA ARG A 568 -48.54 -7.63 -27.79
C ARG A 568 -48.51 -7.30 -29.29
N ARG A 569 -48.89 -8.23 -30.17
CA ARG A 569 -48.95 -7.97 -31.62
C ARG A 569 -50.01 -6.91 -31.97
N ALA A 570 -51.19 -6.98 -31.34
CA ALA A 570 -52.24 -5.99 -31.54
C ALA A 570 -51.83 -4.58 -31.06
N LEU A 571 -51.09 -4.50 -29.93
CA LEU A 571 -50.51 -3.25 -29.42
C LEU A 571 -49.47 -2.65 -30.39
N ALA A 572 -48.71 -3.49 -31.09
CA ALA A 572 -47.76 -3.06 -32.11
C ALA A 572 -48.42 -2.68 -33.46
N GLY A 573 -49.76 -2.64 -33.54
CA GLY A 573 -50.50 -2.41 -34.78
C GLY A 573 -50.40 -3.58 -35.77
N ARG A 574 -49.85 -4.73 -35.35
CA ARG A 574 -49.79 -5.97 -36.12
C ARG A 574 -51.04 -6.78 -35.77
N GLY A 575 -52.20 -6.34 -36.28
CA GLY A 575 -53.44 -7.12 -36.21
C GLY A 575 -53.24 -8.53 -36.78
N ALA A 576 -54.15 -9.45 -36.48
CA ALA A 576 -54.04 -10.86 -36.84
C ALA A 576 -53.83 -11.06 -38.35
N ALA A 577 -52.57 -11.08 -38.81
CA ALA A 577 -52.21 -11.62 -40.10
C ALA A 577 -52.53 -13.12 -40.02
N GLY A 578 -53.61 -13.53 -40.68
CA GLY A 578 -53.97 -14.94 -40.81
C GLY A 578 -52.79 -15.76 -41.36
N PRO A 579 -52.76 -17.07 -41.09
CA PRO A 579 -51.68 -17.92 -41.58
C PRO A 579 -51.79 -18.00 -43.11
N PHE A 580 -50.72 -17.60 -43.81
CA PHE A 580 -50.49 -17.70 -45.26
C PHE A 580 -51.30 -16.75 -46.18
N ARG A 581 -50.54 -15.99 -46.98
CA ARG A 581 -50.75 -15.94 -48.42
C ARG A 581 -49.52 -16.54 -49.09
#